data_AF-A0A813L9D3-F1
#
_entry.id   AF-A0A813L9D3-F1
#
_cell.length_a   1.000
_cell.length_b   1.000
_cell.length_c   1.000
_cell.angle_alpha   90.00
_cell.angle_beta   90.00
_cell.angle_gamma   90.00
#
_symmetry.space_group_name_H-M   'P 1'
#
loop_
_entity.id
_entity.type
_entity.pdbx_description
1 polymer ?
#
loop_
_entity_poly.entity_id
_entity_poly.type
_entity_poly.pdbx_seq_one_letter_code
_entity_poly.pdbx_strand_id
1 'polypeptide(L)'
;ANRLETTEAKVPALSATEEEALPFSPPPASRRQKGNKAKAAKDGVQSPVGQPQPPPVVPDPGEFVLEDAGSEDDNLVNRQLRGTPAASPKVRGMQRHLSVKSTQALDQLSEIEGRLVRIEMRVAALHSRLEADRPSPLSLGELGSLKTELALLEAEAHKLETGGVDGVYTGGLCSGKADAKAAKRSQLERLEALFVQVDRVFQLVKQRQV
;
A
#
# COMPACT_ATOMS: atom_id res chain seq x y z
N ALA A 1 3.45 62.28 4.97
CA ALA A 1 2.21 62.07 4.18
C ALA A 1 2.54 61.12 3.04
N ASN A 2 2.29 59.81 3.21
CA ASN A 2 2.47 58.83 2.15
C ASN A 2 1.10 58.21 1.86
N ARG A 3 0.61 58.49 0.65
CA ARG A 3 -0.70 58.13 0.11
C ARG A 3 -0.52 56.78 -0.60
N LEU A 4 -1.10 55.72 -0.05
CA LEU A 4 -1.12 54.41 -0.70
C LEU A 4 -2.31 54.37 -1.66
N GLU A 5 -2.02 54.31 -2.95
CA GLU A 5 -2.99 54.06 -4.01
C GLU A 5 -3.42 52.59 -3.98
N THR A 6 -4.72 52.38 -3.79
CA THR A 6 -5.36 51.06 -3.84
C THR A 6 -5.83 50.84 -5.27
N THR A 7 -5.25 49.86 -5.98
CA THR A 7 -5.70 49.48 -7.31
C THR A 7 -6.82 48.43 -7.18
N GLU A 8 -8.02 48.87 -7.54
CA GLU A 8 -9.25 48.08 -7.56
C GLU A 8 -9.24 47.16 -8.80
N ALA A 9 -8.99 45.87 -8.59
CA ALA A 9 -9.04 44.88 -9.66
C ALA A 9 -10.50 44.50 -9.95
N LYS A 10 -11.01 45.05 -11.05
CA LYS A 10 -12.31 44.78 -11.65
C LYS A 10 -12.41 43.31 -12.09
N VAL A 11 -13.18 42.51 -11.36
CA VAL A 11 -13.44 41.10 -11.65
C VAL A 11 -14.46 40.99 -12.80
N PRO A 12 -14.17 40.29 -13.90
CA PRO A 12 -15.14 40.08 -14.98
C PRO A 12 -16.19 39.05 -14.57
N ALA A 13 -17.46 39.41 -14.77
CA ALA A 13 -18.62 38.55 -14.61
C ALA A 13 -18.53 37.35 -15.57
N LEU A 14 -18.48 36.14 -15.01
CA LEU A 14 -18.59 34.90 -15.76
C LEU A 14 -20.07 34.65 -16.09
N SER A 15 -20.35 34.67 -17.37
CA SER A 15 -21.61 34.33 -18.02
C SER A 15 -22.03 32.89 -17.70
N ALA A 16 -23.29 32.76 -17.27
CA ALA A 16 -24.00 31.51 -17.09
C ALA A 16 -24.15 30.80 -18.45
N THR A 17 -23.54 29.62 -18.58
CA THR A 17 -23.91 28.63 -19.58
C THR A 17 -25.10 27.84 -19.07
N GLU A 18 -26.24 28.02 -19.75
CA GLU A 18 -27.36 27.07 -19.78
C GLU A 18 -26.84 25.67 -20.14
N GLU A 19 -26.81 24.77 -19.16
CA GLU A 19 -26.57 23.35 -19.40
C GLU A 19 -27.92 22.69 -19.70
N GLU A 20 -28.02 22.24 -20.94
CA GLU A 20 -29.10 21.47 -21.54
C GLU A 20 -29.50 20.29 -20.63
N ALA A 21 -30.76 20.29 -20.17
CA ALA A 21 -31.33 19.20 -19.39
C ALA A 21 -31.43 17.93 -20.25
N LEU A 22 -30.51 16.99 -20.05
CA LEU A 22 -30.59 15.66 -20.64
C LEU A 22 -31.81 14.89 -20.09
N PRO A 23 -32.57 14.17 -20.93
CA PRO A 23 -33.72 13.40 -20.51
C PRO A 23 -33.30 12.25 -19.58
N PHE A 24 -33.81 12.31 -18.35
CA PHE A 24 -33.67 11.30 -17.32
C PHE A 24 -34.24 9.96 -17.83
N SER A 25 -33.36 9.06 -18.25
CA SER A 25 -33.74 7.71 -18.65
C SER A 25 -33.95 6.86 -17.39
N PRO A 26 -35.17 6.36 -17.11
CA PRO A 26 -35.43 5.61 -15.89
C PRO A 26 -34.68 4.26 -15.89
N PRO A 27 -34.16 3.81 -14.74
CA PRO A 27 -33.46 2.55 -14.65
C PRO A 27 -34.40 1.36 -14.94
N PRO A 28 -33.90 0.30 -15.60
CA PRO A 28 -34.70 -0.90 -15.86
C PRO A 28 -35.10 -1.57 -14.55
N ALA A 29 -36.40 -1.85 -14.42
CA ALA A 29 -36.99 -2.48 -13.25
C ALA A 29 -36.28 -3.81 -12.92
N SER A 30 -35.71 -3.87 -11.72
CA SER A 30 -35.06 -5.06 -11.17
C SER A 30 -36.00 -6.27 -11.20
N ARG A 31 -35.67 -7.21 -12.07
CA ARG A 31 -36.31 -8.52 -12.18
C ARG A 31 -36.02 -9.31 -10.92
N ARG A 32 -36.98 -9.26 -10.01
CA ARG A 32 -37.04 -9.96 -8.73
C ARG A 32 -36.96 -11.48 -8.97
N GLN A 33 -35.77 -12.06 -8.87
CA GLN A 33 -35.56 -13.51 -8.96
C GLN A 33 -36.07 -14.16 -7.66
N LYS A 34 -37.27 -14.73 -7.73
CA LYS A 34 -37.81 -15.66 -6.74
C LYS A 34 -37.16 -17.02 -6.95
N GLY A 35 -36.69 -17.61 -5.84
CA GLY A 35 -36.62 -19.06 -5.66
C GLY A 35 -35.27 -19.69 -6.01
N ASN A 36 -34.60 -20.23 -5.00
CA ASN A 36 -34.72 -21.65 -4.73
C ASN A 36 -34.16 -21.99 -3.34
N LYS A 37 -35.07 -22.41 -2.44
CA LYS A 37 -34.74 -23.15 -1.22
C LYS A 37 -34.31 -24.55 -1.65
N ALA A 38 -33.01 -24.81 -1.72
CA ALA A 38 -32.49 -26.17 -1.77
C ALA A 38 -32.26 -26.64 -0.33
N LYS A 39 -33.12 -27.57 0.08
CA LYS A 39 -33.07 -28.36 1.31
C LYS A 39 -32.34 -29.66 0.95
N ALA A 40 -31.13 -29.88 1.45
CA ALA A 40 -30.43 -31.17 1.37
C ALA A 40 -29.51 -31.24 2.60
N ALA A 41 -29.91 -32.03 3.60
CA ALA A 41 -29.55 -33.44 3.77
C ALA A 41 -28.36 -33.53 4.73
N LYS A 42 -28.70 -33.92 5.95
CA LYS A 42 -27.85 -34.03 7.12
C LYS A 42 -27.45 -35.50 7.21
N ASP A 43 -26.42 -35.89 6.47
CA ASP A 43 -25.83 -37.22 6.60
C ASP A 43 -24.76 -37.18 7.70
N GLY A 44 -25.06 -37.89 8.78
CA GLY A 44 -24.13 -38.13 9.87
C GLY A 44 -23.03 -39.06 9.40
N VAL A 45 -21.81 -38.52 9.31
CA VAL A 45 -20.60 -39.32 9.22
C VAL A 45 -20.09 -39.53 10.64
N GLN A 46 -20.19 -40.79 11.08
CA GLN A 46 -19.52 -41.29 12.28
C GLN A 46 -18.01 -41.10 12.12
N SER A 47 -17.39 -40.37 13.04
CA SER A 47 -15.93 -40.31 13.14
C SER A 47 -15.39 -41.65 13.66
N PRO A 48 -14.42 -42.27 12.97
CA PRO A 48 -13.79 -43.48 13.46
C PRO A 48 -12.87 -43.19 14.65
N VAL A 49 -12.97 -44.09 15.62
CA VAL A 49 -12.16 -44.22 16.82
C VAL A 49 -10.67 -44.36 16.48
N GLY A 50 -9.87 -43.50 17.11
CA GLY A 50 -8.56 -43.82 17.71
C GLY A 50 -7.51 -44.53 16.85
N GLN A 51 -6.65 -43.75 16.18
CA GLN A 51 -5.27 -44.15 15.97
C GLN A 51 -4.38 -43.47 17.03
N PRO A 52 -3.55 -44.20 17.78
CA PRO A 52 -2.57 -43.61 18.69
C PRO A 52 -1.54 -42.83 17.87
N GLN A 53 -1.44 -41.53 18.10
CA GLN A 53 -0.37 -40.73 17.50
C GLN A 53 0.99 -41.16 18.08
N PRO A 54 2.02 -41.33 17.24
CA PRO A 54 3.38 -41.51 17.71
C PRO A 54 3.85 -40.26 18.48
N PRO A 55 4.74 -40.43 19.48
CA PRO A 55 5.26 -39.31 20.24
C PRO A 55 5.97 -38.30 19.33
N PRO A 56 5.89 -36.99 19.61
CA PRO A 56 6.57 -35.97 18.85
C PRO A 56 8.08 -36.25 18.86
N VAL A 57 8.66 -36.45 17.67
CA VAL A 57 10.11 -36.50 17.47
C VAL A 57 10.63 -35.11 17.79
N VAL A 58 11.28 -34.97 18.94
CA VAL A 58 11.97 -33.75 19.33
C VAL A 58 13.15 -33.59 18.36
N PRO A 59 13.22 -32.52 17.55
CA PRO A 59 14.40 -32.27 16.74
C PRO A 59 15.57 -31.98 17.68
N ASP A 60 16.63 -32.76 17.49
CA ASP A 60 17.93 -32.60 18.13
C ASP A 60 18.43 -31.15 17.92
N PRO A 61 18.80 -30.40 18.99
CA PRO A 61 19.41 -29.08 18.87
C PRO A 61 20.86 -29.23 18.36
N GLY A 62 20.99 -29.68 17.11
CA GLY A 62 22.24 -29.73 16.38
C GLY A 62 22.71 -28.32 16.03
N GLU A 63 23.85 -27.95 16.62
CA GLU A 63 24.85 -26.99 16.13
C GLU A 63 24.34 -25.88 15.21
N PHE A 64 23.92 -24.76 15.82
CA PHE A 64 23.96 -23.47 15.12
C PHE A 64 25.43 -23.07 14.95
N VAL A 65 26.00 -23.41 13.80
CA VAL A 65 27.28 -22.88 13.34
C VAL A 65 27.10 -21.38 13.16
N LEU A 66 27.78 -20.61 14.02
CA LEU A 66 27.91 -19.17 13.92
C LEU A 66 28.79 -18.88 12.68
N GLU A 67 28.17 -18.74 11.51
CA GLU A 67 28.87 -18.24 10.33
C GLU A 67 29.17 -16.75 10.53
N ASP A 68 30.36 -16.52 11.05
CA ASP A 68 31.31 -15.44 10.76
C ASP A 68 30.73 -14.27 9.96
N ALA A 69 30.43 -13.19 10.68
CA ALA A 69 30.10 -11.90 10.11
C ALA A 69 31.32 -11.36 9.35
N GLY A 70 31.26 -11.47 8.02
CA GLY A 70 32.22 -10.87 7.12
C GLY A 70 32.40 -9.37 7.37
N SER A 71 33.65 -9.00 7.62
CA SER A 71 34.20 -7.64 7.71
C SER A 71 33.77 -6.79 6.52
N GLU A 72 33.02 -5.71 6.76
CA GLU A 72 32.83 -4.61 5.81
C GLU A 72 34.00 -3.62 5.92
N ASP A 73 35.21 -4.09 5.60
CA ASP A 73 36.34 -3.24 5.26
C ASP A 73 36.41 -3.19 3.74
N ASP A 74 35.93 -2.11 3.12
CA ASP A 74 36.61 -1.45 2.00
C ASP A 74 35.77 -0.30 1.43
N ASN A 75 36.35 0.90 1.48
CA ASN A 75 36.74 1.66 0.29
C ASN A 75 36.50 3.18 0.46
N LEU A 76 37.28 3.77 1.36
CA LEU A 76 37.38 5.21 1.53
C LEU A 76 38.64 5.75 0.85
N VAL A 77 38.79 5.56 -0.46
CA VAL A 77 39.83 6.23 -1.24
C VAL A 77 39.29 6.62 -2.62
N ASN A 78 38.67 7.80 -2.74
CA ASN A 78 38.55 8.47 -4.03
C ASN A 78 39.29 9.81 -3.99
N ARG A 79 40.60 9.67 -4.14
CA ARG A 79 41.59 10.74 -4.25
C ARG A 79 41.48 11.36 -5.63
N GLN A 80 41.40 12.68 -5.68
CA GLN A 80 41.37 13.46 -6.91
C GLN A 80 42.44 13.04 -7.91
N LEU A 81 42.02 12.61 -9.11
CA LEU A 81 42.83 12.71 -10.32
C LEU A 81 42.04 13.47 -11.38
N ARG A 82 42.43 14.73 -11.55
CA ARG A 82 42.09 15.58 -12.69
C ARG A 82 42.75 14.99 -13.94
N GLY A 83 42.00 14.18 -14.70
CA GLY A 83 42.41 13.63 -15.99
C GLY A 83 41.62 14.27 -17.14
N THR A 84 42.30 14.50 -18.25
CA THR A 84 41.87 15.25 -19.44
C THR A 84 40.73 14.59 -20.24
N PRO A 85 39.93 15.37 -21.01
CA PRO A 85 38.80 14.87 -21.80
C PRO A 85 39.26 14.19 -23.09
N ALA A 86 39.74 12.95 -23.01
CA ALA A 86 39.96 12.10 -24.17
C ALA A 86 38.62 11.48 -24.62
N ALA A 87 38.29 11.68 -25.89
CA ALA A 87 37.04 11.25 -26.52
C ALA A 87 36.71 9.78 -26.24
N SER A 88 35.64 9.56 -25.46
CA SER A 88 35.23 8.23 -25.02
C SER A 88 34.64 7.44 -26.19
N PRO A 89 35.04 6.16 -26.38
CA PRO A 89 34.45 5.31 -27.40
C PRO A 89 32.95 5.15 -27.13
N LYS A 90 32.16 5.34 -28.19
CA LYS A 90 30.70 5.25 -28.17
C LYS A 90 30.30 3.78 -27.97
N VAL A 91 30.36 3.30 -26.72
CA VAL A 91 29.94 1.94 -26.36
C VAL A 91 28.43 1.89 -26.60
N ARG A 92 28.01 1.19 -27.64
CA ARG A 92 26.59 0.91 -27.89
C ARG A 92 26.13 0.02 -26.75
N GLY A 93 25.49 0.63 -25.75
CA GLY A 93 24.99 -0.09 -24.59
C GLY A 93 23.97 -1.12 -25.04
N MET A 94 24.38 -2.40 -25.09
CA MET A 94 23.45 -3.52 -25.14
C MET A 94 22.65 -3.45 -23.85
N GLN A 95 21.40 -2.99 -23.96
CA GLN A 95 20.47 -2.99 -22.85
C GLN A 95 20.29 -4.46 -22.43
N ARG A 96 20.75 -4.79 -21.22
CA ARG A 96 20.54 -6.13 -20.69
C ARG A 96 19.05 -6.24 -20.38
N HIS A 97 18.36 -7.12 -21.09
CA HIS A 97 16.96 -7.42 -20.81
C HIS A 97 16.85 -8.26 -19.54
N LEU A 98 15.89 -7.92 -18.69
CA LEU A 98 15.54 -8.73 -17.54
C LEU A 98 14.90 -10.05 -17.99
N SER A 99 15.05 -11.09 -17.18
CA SER A 99 14.29 -12.33 -17.38
C SER A 99 12.79 -12.09 -17.16
N VAL A 100 11.94 -12.85 -17.85
CA VAL A 100 10.47 -12.76 -17.75
C VAL A 100 10.00 -12.83 -16.29
N LYS A 101 10.58 -13.72 -15.48
CA LYS A 101 10.26 -13.85 -14.04
C LYS A 101 10.62 -12.60 -13.24
N SER A 102 11.76 -11.97 -13.56
CA SER A 102 12.19 -10.74 -12.90
C SER A 102 11.29 -9.57 -13.25
N THR A 103 10.92 -9.44 -14.53
CA THR A 103 9.97 -8.42 -14.99
C THR A 103 8.62 -8.61 -14.29
N GLN A 104 8.08 -9.83 -14.27
CA GLN A 104 6.82 -10.12 -13.60
C GLN A 104 6.84 -9.79 -12.10
N ALA A 105 7.92 -10.13 -11.39
CA ALA A 105 8.04 -9.82 -9.96
C ALA A 105 8.09 -8.31 -9.70
N LEU A 106 8.83 -7.56 -10.53
CA LEU A 106 8.91 -6.10 -10.43
C LEU A 106 7.58 -5.43 -10.79
N ASP A 107 6.88 -5.92 -11.81
CA ASP A 107 5.56 -5.42 -12.20
C ASP A 107 4.54 -5.62 -11.06
N GLN A 108 4.54 -6.80 -10.43
CA GLN A 108 3.71 -7.08 -9.26
C GLN A 108 4.02 -6.13 -8.10
N LEU A 109 5.30 -5.92 -7.79
CA LEU A 109 5.72 -4.98 -6.75
C LEU A 109 5.31 -3.54 -7.11
N SER A 110 5.38 -3.14 -8.38
CA SER A 110 4.94 -1.82 -8.84
C SER A 110 3.43 -1.63 -8.71
N GLU A 111 2.62 -2.65 -9.01
CA GLU A 111 1.17 -2.61 -8.80
C GLU A 111 0.83 -2.48 -7.31
N ILE A 112 1.52 -3.26 -6.47
CA ILE A 112 1.37 -3.20 -5.01
C ILE A 112 1.74 -1.82 -4.48
N GLU A 113 2.83 -1.23 -4.96
CA GLU A 113 3.22 0.14 -4.61
C GLU A 113 2.12 1.16 -4.95
N GLY A 114 1.54 1.08 -6.15
CA GLY A 114 0.44 1.96 -6.55
C GLY A 114 -0.81 1.80 -5.67
N ARG A 115 -1.04 0.62 -5.10
CA ARG A 115 -2.10 0.40 -4.10
C ARG A 115 -1.71 0.98 -2.74
N LEU A 116 -0.50 0.75 -2.28
CA LEU A 116 0.03 1.27 -1.02
C LEU A 116 -0.05 2.80 -0.97
N VAL A 117 0.41 3.49 -2.02
CA VAL A 117 0.34 4.96 -2.13
C VAL A 117 -1.09 5.47 -1.98
N ARG A 118 -2.08 4.77 -2.57
CA ARG A 118 -3.49 5.17 -2.46
C ARG A 118 -4.00 5.07 -1.02
N ILE A 119 -3.63 4.00 -0.31
CA ILE A 119 -4.01 3.81 1.09
C ILE A 119 -3.35 4.90 1.95
N GLU A 120 -2.04 5.12 1.80
CA GLU A 120 -1.29 6.16 2.51
C GLU A 120 -1.91 7.55 2.30
N MET A 121 -2.20 7.92 1.05
CA MET A 121 -2.85 9.19 0.72
C MET A 121 -4.22 9.31 1.39
N ARG A 122 -5.00 8.23 1.43
CA ARG A 122 -6.33 8.26 2.03
C ARG A 122 -6.26 8.40 3.56
N VAL A 123 -5.37 7.65 4.21
CA VAL A 123 -5.13 7.79 5.66
C VAL A 123 -4.64 9.20 6.01
N ALA A 124 -3.72 9.77 5.22
CA ALA A 124 -3.27 11.14 5.39
C ALA A 124 -4.40 12.16 5.26
N ALA A 125 -5.31 11.98 4.29
CA ALA A 125 -6.48 12.84 4.14
C ALA A 125 -7.44 12.76 5.34
N LEU A 126 -7.67 11.56 5.90
CA LEU A 126 -8.48 11.37 7.11
C LEU A 126 -7.83 12.05 8.32
N HIS A 127 -6.50 11.91 8.46
CA HIS A 127 -5.74 12.59 9.51
C HIS A 127 -5.86 14.12 9.39
N SER A 128 -5.64 14.69 8.20
CA SER A 128 -5.81 16.13 7.97
C SER A 128 -7.24 16.61 8.25
N ARG A 129 -8.27 15.79 7.99
CA ARG A 129 -9.66 16.15 8.31
C ARG A 129 -9.93 16.20 9.81
N LEU A 130 -9.25 15.37 10.61
CA LEU A 130 -9.36 15.36 12.08
C LEU A 130 -8.56 16.50 12.74
N GLU A 131 -7.41 16.83 12.14
CA GLU A 131 -6.53 17.91 12.60
C GLU A 131 -6.97 19.29 12.13
N ALA A 132 -7.73 19.37 11.03
CA ALA A 132 -8.29 20.64 10.57
C ALA A 132 -9.05 21.30 11.71
N ASP A 133 -8.50 22.40 12.20
CA ASP A 133 -8.88 23.13 13.41
C ASP A 133 -10.23 23.83 13.19
N ARG A 134 -11.27 23.01 13.05
CA ARG A 134 -12.63 23.48 12.89
C ARG A 134 -13.16 23.82 14.28
N PRO A 135 -13.71 25.02 14.48
CA PRO A 135 -14.34 25.40 15.75
C PRO A 135 -15.61 24.58 16.05
N SER A 136 -16.10 23.82 15.07
CA SER A 136 -17.26 22.95 15.23
C SER A 136 -16.79 21.50 15.46
N PRO A 137 -17.21 20.87 16.57
CA PRO A 137 -16.95 19.46 16.80
C PRO A 137 -17.58 18.64 15.67
N LEU A 138 -16.83 17.66 15.16
CA LEU A 138 -17.37 16.71 14.19
C LEU A 138 -18.60 16.01 14.80
N SER A 139 -19.64 15.84 13.99
CA SER A 139 -20.81 15.11 14.46
C SER A 139 -20.45 13.65 14.77
N LEU A 140 -21.18 13.02 15.69
CA LEU A 140 -20.96 11.62 16.05
C LEU A 140 -21.07 10.69 14.81
N GLY A 141 -21.96 11.02 13.88
CA GLY A 141 -22.10 10.29 12.61
C GLY A 141 -20.86 10.40 11.72
N GLU A 142 -20.26 11.59 11.62
CA GLU A 142 -19.02 11.77 10.87
C GLU A 142 -17.85 11.01 11.50
N LEU A 143 -17.68 11.07 12.83
CA LEU A 143 -16.66 10.30 13.53
C LEU A 143 -16.84 8.79 13.33
N GLY A 144 -18.09 8.31 13.36
CA GLY A 144 -18.42 6.92 13.04
C GLY A 144 -17.98 6.54 11.62
N SER A 145 -18.31 7.38 10.63
CA SER A 145 -17.92 7.15 9.23
C SER A 145 -16.40 7.12 9.03
N LEU A 146 -15.66 8.03 9.67
CA LEU A 146 -14.20 8.07 9.62
C LEU A 146 -13.58 6.80 10.23
N LYS A 147 -14.12 6.34 11.36
CA LYS A 147 -13.65 5.11 12.02
C LYS A 147 -13.87 3.88 11.14
N THR A 148 -15.05 3.75 10.52
CA THR A 148 -15.35 2.64 9.60
C THR A 148 -14.42 2.68 8.39
N GLU A 149 -14.23 3.86 7.80
CA GLU A 149 -13.34 4.00 6.65
C GLU A 149 -11.89 3.65 6.99
N LEU A 150 -11.39 4.11 8.14
CA LEU A 150 -10.04 3.80 8.60
C LEU A 150 -9.84 2.29 8.83
N ALA A 151 -10.82 1.60 9.41
CA ALA A 151 -10.78 0.15 9.59
C ALA A 151 -10.77 -0.61 8.24
N LEU A 152 -11.46 -0.10 7.23
CA LEU A 152 -11.41 -0.69 5.88
C LEU A 152 -10.03 -0.52 5.23
N LEU A 153 -9.41 0.65 5.39
CA LEU A 153 -8.06 0.92 4.89
C LEU A 153 -7.00 0.04 5.58
N GLU A 154 -7.11 -0.13 6.90
CA GLU A 154 -6.27 -1.04 7.68
C GLU A 154 -6.38 -2.49 7.20
N ALA A 155 -7.60 -2.98 7.01
CA ALA A 155 -7.84 -4.32 6.49
C ALA A 155 -7.30 -4.50 5.06
N GLU A 156 -7.41 -3.47 4.22
CA GLU A 156 -6.81 -3.50 2.88
C GLU A 156 -5.27 -3.52 2.94
N ALA A 157 -4.65 -2.74 3.83
CA ALA A 157 -3.21 -2.73 4.04
C ALA A 157 -2.69 -4.10 4.50
N HIS A 158 -3.35 -4.74 5.48
CA HIS A 158 -3.00 -6.11 5.90
C HIS A 158 -3.12 -7.14 4.79
N LYS A 159 -4.15 -7.02 3.93
CA LYS A 159 -4.28 -7.90 2.76
C LYS A 159 -3.16 -7.65 1.75
N LEU A 160 -2.72 -6.39 1.60
CA LEU A 160 -1.63 -6.01 0.70
C LEU A 160 -0.27 -6.52 1.18
N GLU A 161 -0.03 -6.49 2.49
CA GLU A 161 1.14 -7.08 3.15
C GLU A 161 1.18 -8.60 2.94
N THR A 162 0.21 -9.32 3.52
CA THR A 162 0.20 -10.78 3.60
C THR A 162 0.00 -11.47 2.26
N GLY A 163 -0.89 -10.94 1.41
CA GLY A 163 -1.24 -11.53 0.12
C GLY A 163 -0.50 -10.92 -1.06
N GLY A 164 0.05 -9.72 -0.91
CA GLY A 164 0.76 -9.00 -1.97
C GLY A 164 2.26 -9.07 -1.77
N VAL A 165 2.81 -8.20 -0.92
CA VAL A 165 4.25 -7.99 -0.75
C VAL A 165 4.96 -9.28 -0.33
N ASP A 166 4.43 -9.97 0.68
CA ASP A 166 5.01 -11.22 1.17
C ASP A 166 4.92 -12.35 0.15
N GLY A 167 3.85 -12.37 -0.63
CA GLY A 167 3.60 -13.34 -1.70
C GLY A 167 4.56 -13.26 -2.88
N VAL A 168 5.24 -12.13 -3.11
CA VAL A 168 6.18 -12.00 -4.24
C VAL A 168 7.46 -12.81 -3.96
N TYR A 169 7.66 -13.88 -4.74
CA TYR A 169 8.84 -14.74 -4.65
C TYR A 169 10.05 -14.15 -5.39
N THR A 170 11.10 -13.77 -4.64
CA THR A 170 12.34 -13.18 -5.18
C THR A 170 13.55 -14.13 -5.11
N GLY A 171 13.37 -15.33 -4.54
CA GLY A 171 14.47 -16.28 -4.28
C GLY A 171 15.14 -16.79 -5.55
N GLY A 172 14.34 -17.14 -6.56
CA GLY A 172 14.77 -17.78 -7.82
C GLY A 172 15.01 -16.82 -9.00
N LEU A 173 15.23 -15.54 -8.74
CA LEU A 173 15.51 -14.56 -9.79
C LEU A 173 17.00 -14.54 -10.13
N CYS A 174 17.34 -14.72 -11.42
CA CYS A 174 18.73 -14.65 -11.91
C CYS A 174 19.17 -13.23 -12.27
N SER A 175 18.22 -12.36 -12.60
CA SER A 175 18.41 -10.93 -12.93
C SER A 175 17.48 -10.09 -12.05
N GLY A 176 17.81 -8.83 -11.77
CA GLY A 176 16.91 -7.91 -11.04
C GLY A 176 16.56 -8.34 -9.60
N LYS A 177 17.25 -9.34 -9.05
CA LYS A 177 16.99 -9.87 -7.70
C LYS A 177 17.24 -8.83 -6.62
N ALA A 178 18.30 -8.04 -6.76
CA ALA A 178 18.62 -6.96 -5.83
C ALA A 178 17.51 -5.89 -5.85
N ASP A 179 17.11 -5.44 -7.03
CA ASP A 179 16.05 -4.45 -7.20
C ASP A 179 14.71 -4.92 -6.63
N ALA A 180 14.31 -6.17 -6.93
CA ALA A 180 13.08 -6.75 -6.41
C ALA A 180 13.09 -6.91 -4.88
N LYS A 181 14.22 -7.31 -4.28
CA LYS A 181 14.38 -7.37 -2.82
C LYS A 181 14.34 -5.99 -2.18
N ALA A 182 15.01 -5.01 -2.78
CA ALA A 182 15.02 -3.64 -2.29
C ALA A 182 13.61 -3.03 -2.32
N ALA A 183 12.88 -3.20 -3.44
CA ALA A 183 11.50 -2.77 -3.56
C ALA A 183 10.58 -3.46 -2.53
N LYS A 184 10.67 -4.79 -2.39
CA LYS A 184 9.91 -5.54 -1.39
C LYS A 184 10.17 -5.03 0.03
N ARG A 185 11.44 -4.85 0.42
CA ARG A 185 11.82 -4.35 1.73
C ARG A 185 11.29 -2.94 1.98
N SER A 186 11.46 -2.03 1.03
CA SER A 186 10.96 -0.66 1.13
C SER A 186 9.43 -0.61 1.30
N GLN A 187 8.69 -1.51 0.63
CA GLN A 187 7.25 -1.60 0.78
C GLN A 187 6.82 -2.13 2.15
N LEU A 188 7.53 -3.11 2.72
CA LEU A 188 7.27 -3.60 4.08
C LEU A 188 7.53 -2.51 5.13
N GLU A 189 8.65 -1.80 5.03
CA GLU A 189 8.98 -0.69 5.94
C GLU A 189 7.91 0.43 5.89
N ARG A 190 7.36 0.71 4.70
CA ARG A 190 6.25 1.67 4.54
C ARG A 190 4.94 1.17 5.13
N LEU A 191 4.61 -0.11 4.97
CA LEU A 191 3.43 -0.72 5.58
C LEU A 191 3.49 -0.66 7.12
N GLU A 192 4.65 -0.97 7.72
CA GLU A 192 4.87 -0.82 9.17
C GLU A 192 4.63 0.62 9.63
N ALA A 193 5.20 1.59 8.93
CA ALA A 193 4.98 3.01 9.23
C ALA A 193 3.52 3.43 9.06
N LEU A 194 2.83 2.90 8.05
CA LEU A 194 1.41 3.14 7.80
C LEU A 194 0.54 2.60 8.94
N PHE A 195 0.82 1.41 9.47
CA PHE A 195 0.06 0.87 10.61
C PHE A 195 0.19 1.75 11.87
N VAL A 196 1.40 2.23 12.17
CA VAL A 196 1.61 3.20 13.26
C VAL A 196 0.80 4.49 13.03
N GLN A 197 0.72 4.95 11.78
CA GLN A 197 -0.09 6.12 11.43
C GLN A 197 -1.59 5.85 11.61
N VAL A 198 -2.08 4.70 11.17
CA VAL A 198 -3.48 4.28 11.32
C VAL A 198 -3.87 4.23 12.81
N ASP A 199 -3.04 3.63 13.66
CA ASP A 199 -3.25 3.59 15.11
C ASP A 199 -3.36 5.00 15.72
N ARG A 200 -2.47 5.90 15.30
CA ARG A 200 -2.50 7.30 15.74
C ARG A 200 -3.81 7.97 15.34
N VAL A 201 -4.30 7.76 14.12
CA VAL A 201 -5.58 8.33 13.65
C VAL A 201 -6.75 7.75 14.47
N PHE A 202 -6.76 6.45 14.77
CA PHE A 202 -7.78 5.86 15.65
C PHE A 202 -7.80 6.50 17.04
N GLN A 203 -6.63 6.78 17.62
CA GLN A 203 -6.52 7.46 18.91
C GLN A 203 -7.11 8.88 18.86
N LEU A 204 -6.86 9.65 17.79
CA LEU A 204 -7.44 10.99 17.60
C LEU A 204 -8.96 10.93 17.47
N VAL A 205 -9.49 9.97 16.69
CA VAL A 205 -10.94 9.75 16.59
C VAL A 205 -11.54 9.46 17.97
N LYS A 206 -10.88 8.62 18.77
CA LYS A 206 -11.33 8.28 20.13
C LYS A 206 -11.33 9.48 21.06
N GLN A 207 -10.31 10.35 20.99
CA GLN A 207 -10.23 11.57 21.81
C GLN A 207 -11.35 12.56 21.48
N ARG A 208 -11.80 12.64 20.22
CA ARG A 208 -12.90 13.52 19.77
C ARG A 208 -14.29 12.97 20.10
N GLN A 209 -14.41 11.70 20.50
CA GLN A 209 -15.68 11.07 20.88
C GLN A 209 -16.06 11.28 22.35
N VAL A 210 -15.12 11.72 23.19
CA VAL A 210 -15.31 12.00 24.62
C VAL A 210 -15.71 13.46 24.80
#